data_AF-A0A525KDX3-F1
#
_entry.id   AF-A0A525KDX3-F1
#
_cell.length_a   1.000
_cell.length_b   1.000
_cell.length_c   1.000
_cell.angle_alpha   90.00
_cell.angle_beta   90.00
_cell.angle_gamma   90.00
#
_symmetry.space_group_name_H-M   'P 1'
#
loop_
_entity.id
_entity.type
_entity.pdbx_description
1 polymer ?
#
loop_
_entity_poly.entity_id
_entity_poly.type
_entity_poly.pdbx_seq_one_letter_code
_entity_poly.pdbx_strand_id
1 'polypeptide(L)'
;MIDNFEGIVKRQLDYWKYQVETYGPDHPRHRHQKYAKYQHLIREFSELADFLAGLREAHGGAAATPAPSEFQTQVAAPRRPPAVVEPPARRPPPDMGNDLPDDLAGLPPELLKELSENIKGETDPLIKIINARGGTATLDEILIDLYRKYNEIGKRNIISNRLYRLAKRGHVSALSGKKGLYTTAQVVDPAQITNETSPEENDKGSNAETSEPSSGKSETTPSSSKSSVVRRELFASTAIPPYRNPR
;
A
#
# COMPACT_ATOMS: atom_id res chain seq x y z
N MET A 1 27.00 9.58 21.87
CA MET A 1 25.84 8.85 21.30
C MET A 1 24.52 9.45 21.77
N ILE A 2 24.39 9.83 23.05
CA ILE A 2 23.19 10.45 23.64
C ILE A 2 22.82 11.77 22.92
N ASP A 3 23.79 12.65 22.62
CA ASP A 3 23.50 13.96 22.00
C ASP A 3 22.89 13.83 20.59
N ASN A 4 23.35 12.86 19.81
CA ASN A 4 22.77 12.57 18.48
C ASN A 4 21.32 12.11 18.60
N PHE A 5 21.03 11.29 19.61
CA PHE A 5 19.68 10.78 19.84
C PHE A 5 18.75 11.89 20.34
N GLU A 6 19.22 12.74 21.26
CA GLU A 6 18.49 13.92 21.73
C GLU A 6 18.11 14.86 20.58
N GLY A 7 19.04 15.11 19.65
CA GLY A 7 18.76 15.91 18.46
C GLY A 7 17.70 15.29 17.53
N ILE A 8 17.63 13.96 17.44
CA ILE A 8 16.57 13.28 16.69
C ILE A 8 15.22 13.40 17.40
N VAL A 9 15.17 13.19 18.71
CA VAL A 9 13.96 13.29 19.53
C VAL A 9 13.37 14.71 19.46
N LYS A 10 14.20 15.75 19.59
CA LYS A 10 13.78 17.16 19.48
C LYS A 10 13.17 17.47 18.11
N ARG A 11 13.81 17.06 17.01
CA ARG A 11 13.25 17.25 15.65
C ARG A 11 11.90 16.55 15.47
N GLN A 12 11.73 15.37 16.04
CA GLN A 12 10.44 14.67 15.98
C GLN A 12 9.38 15.38 16.81
N LEU A 13 9.71 15.87 18.00
CA LEU A 13 8.80 16.70 18.81
C LEU A 13 8.33 17.93 18.05
N ASP A 14 9.26 18.67 17.43
CA ASP A 14 8.94 19.88 16.68
C ASP A 14 8.03 19.56 15.48
N TYR A 15 8.30 18.46 14.78
CA TYR A 15 7.45 17.98 13.70
C TYR A 15 6.02 17.67 14.18
N TRP A 16 5.86 16.94 15.29
CA TRP A 16 4.53 16.61 15.80
C TRP A 16 3.78 17.83 16.34
N LYS A 17 4.47 18.76 17.01
CA LYS A 17 3.91 20.05 17.43
C LYS A 17 3.40 20.84 16.24
N TYR A 18 4.20 20.93 15.18
CA TYR A 18 3.81 21.58 13.93
C TYR A 18 2.57 20.92 13.30
N GLN A 19 2.48 19.58 13.31
CA GLN A 19 1.30 18.87 12.81
C GLN A 19 0.04 19.18 13.62
N VAL A 20 0.15 19.29 14.95
CA VAL A 20 -0.96 19.64 15.85
C VAL A 20 -1.42 21.08 15.62
N GLU A 21 -0.49 22.01 15.47
CA GLU A 21 -0.78 23.43 15.18
C GLU A 21 -1.41 23.61 13.80
N THR A 22 -0.88 22.93 12.78
CA THR A 22 -1.37 23.04 11.39
C THR A 22 -2.73 22.35 11.21
N TYR A 23 -2.95 21.20 11.84
CA TYR A 23 -4.17 20.39 11.69
C TYR A 23 -5.08 20.43 12.93
N GLY A 24 -5.12 21.59 13.59
CA GLY A 24 -5.96 21.85 14.75
C GLY A 24 -7.46 21.66 14.49
N PRO A 25 -8.31 21.83 15.51
CA PRO A 25 -9.76 21.64 15.42
C PRO A 25 -10.43 22.50 14.33
N ASP A 26 -9.87 23.68 14.06
CA ASP A 26 -10.40 24.62 13.07
C ASP A 26 -10.01 24.28 11.62
N HIS A 27 -9.14 23.29 11.40
CA HIS A 27 -8.65 22.95 10.07
C HIS A 27 -9.68 22.08 9.30
N PRO A 28 -9.97 22.36 8.02
CA PRO A 28 -10.99 21.62 7.24
C PRO A 28 -10.67 20.13 7.03
N ARG A 29 -9.40 19.74 7.21
CA ARG A 29 -8.94 18.34 7.17
C ARG A 29 -8.71 17.74 8.56
N HIS A 30 -9.26 18.33 9.61
CA HIS A 30 -9.11 17.83 10.97
C HIS A 30 -9.62 16.39 11.06
N ARG A 31 -8.81 15.51 11.66
CA ARG A 31 -9.19 14.14 11.97
C ARG A 31 -8.88 13.88 13.43
N HIS A 32 -9.93 13.80 14.25
CA HIS A 32 -9.81 13.67 15.71
C HIS A 32 -8.88 12.52 16.12
N GLN A 33 -8.99 11.35 15.50
CA GLN A 33 -8.13 10.19 15.78
C GLN A 33 -6.63 10.47 15.52
N LYS A 34 -6.30 11.21 14.45
CA LYS A 34 -4.91 11.57 14.15
C LYS A 34 -4.39 12.61 15.14
N TYR A 35 -5.22 13.58 15.46
CA TYR A 35 -4.89 14.64 16.42
C TYR A 35 -4.61 14.06 17.81
N ALA A 36 -5.49 13.21 18.32
CA ALA A 36 -5.29 12.50 19.59
C ALA A 36 -4.00 11.66 19.59
N LYS A 37 -3.68 11.00 18.46
CA LYS A 37 -2.43 10.26 18.30
C LYS A 37 -1.20 11.19 18.37
N TYR A 38 -1.23 12.36 17.74
CA TYR A 38 -0.12 13.30 17.80
C TYR A 38 0.07 13.88 19.20
N GLN A 39 -1.01 14.21 19.90
CA GLN A 39 -0.93 14.65 21.30
C GLN A 39 -0.29 13.59 22.21
N HIS A 40 -0.65 12.32 22.03
CA HIS A 40 -0.02 11.21 22.74
C HIS A 40 1.48 11.12 22.46
N LEU A 41 1.86 11.17 21.18
CA LEU A 41 3.28 11.11 20.77
C LEU A 41 4.08 12.29 21.32
N ILE A 42 3.51 13.50 21.32
CA ILE A 42 4.17 14.67 21.91
C ILE A 42 4.47 14.42 23.39
N ARG A 43 3.51 13.88 24.15
CA ARG A 43 3.70 13.56 25.58
C ARG A 43 4.82 12.54 25.80
N GLU A 44 4.77 11.40 25.10
CA GLU A 44 5.79 10.35 25.25
C GLU A 44 7.19 10.83 24.87
N PHE A 45 7.30 11.59 23.77
CA PHE A 45 8.61 12.09 23.34
C PHE A 45 9.12 13.24 24.23
N SER A 46 8.24 14.02 24.88
CA SER A 46 8.68 15.00 25.88
C SER A 46 9.23 14.33 27.13
N GLU A 47 8.57 13.28 27.63
CA GLU A 47 9.08 12.49 28.77
C GLU A 47 10.43 11.86 28.45
N LEU A 48 10.60 11.35 27.21
CA LEU A 48 11.86 10.82 26.74
C LEU A 48 12.95 11.91 26.66
N ALA A 49 12.61 13.11 26.18
CA ALA A 49 13.55 14.22 26.11
C ALA A 49 14.03 14.64 27.50
N ASP A 50 13.11 14.73 28.47
CA ASP A 50 13.44 15.06 29.87
C ASP A 50 14.31 13.97 30.52
N PHE A 51 14.00 12.70 30.25
CA PHE A 51 14.83 11.57 30.70
C PHE A 51 16.25 11.62 30.15
N LEU A 52 16.42 11.91 28.85
CA LEU A 52 17.74 12.05 28.23
C LEU A 52 18.52 13.24 28.81
N ALA A 53 17.83 14.34 29.10
CA ALA A 53 18.43 15.49 29.78
C ALA A 53 18.93 15.11 31.18
N GLY A 54 18.13 14.37 31.96
CA GLY A 54 18.53 13.87 33.28
C GLY A 54 19.71 12.90 33.22
N LEU A 55 19.77 12.01 32.22
CA LEU A 55 20.93 11.14 32.00
C LEU A 55 22.20 11.95 31.70
N ARG A 56 22.08 13.02 30.92
CA ARG A 56 23.22 13.91 30.61
C ARG A 56 23.76 14.59 31.86
N GLU A 57 22.89 15.02 32.76
CA GLU A 57 23.28 15.60 34.05
C GLU A 57 23.95 14.55 34.95
N ALA A 58 23.36 13.35 35.06
CA ALA A 58 23.85 12.26 35.89
C ALA A 58 25.22 11.71 35.45
N HIS A 59 25.49 11.69 34.14
CA HIS A 59 26.78 11.26 33.60
C HIS A 59 27.89 12.31 33.70
N GLY A 60 27.65 13.41 34.42
CA GLY A 60 28.64 14.45 34.65
C GLY A 60 28.84 15.29 33.40
N GLY A 61 27.97 16.29 33.24
CA GLY A 61 28.11 17.37 32.27
C GLY A 61 29.35 18.24 32.51
N ALA A 62 30.55 17.66 32.44
CA ALA A 62 31.75 18.39 32.08
C ALA A 62 31.68 18.58 30.57
N ALA A 63 31.11 19.71 30.18
CA ALA A 63 31.18 20.22 28.82
C ALA A 63 32.66 20.42 28.43
N ALA A 64 33.33 19.36 28.01
CA ALA A 64 34.26 19.48 26.92
C ALA A 64 33.38 19.80 25.72
N THR A 65 33.11 21.09 25.50
CA THR A 65 32.74 21.61 24.19
C THR A 65 33.65 20.90 23.20
N PRO A 66 33.17 19.90 22.43
CA PRO A 66 34.03 19.37 21.39
C PRO A 66 34.25 20.56 20.48
N ALA A 67 35.50 21.03 20.39
CA ALA A 67 35.92 21.95 19.36
C ALA A 67 35.24 21.50 18.07
N PRO A 68 34.56 22.41 17.34
CA PRO A 68 33.69 22.06 16.23
C PRO A 68 34.46 21.11 15.32
N SER A 69 34.18 19.81 15.46
CA SER A 69 34.80 18.79 14.65
C SER A 69 34.27 19.08 13.28
N GLU A 70 35.18 19.55 12.42
CA GLU A 70 35.05 19.73 11.00
C GLU A 70 34.73 18.38 10.34
N PHE A 71 33.60 17.78 10.68
CA PHE A 71 32.88 17.04 9.67
C PHE A 71 32.44 18.09 8.67
N GLN A 72 33.28 18.25 7.65
CA GLN A 72 32.93 18.67 6.30
C GLN A 72 31.66 17.89 5.88
N THR A 73 30.53 18.36 6.39
CA THR A 73 29.31 18.37 5.62
C THR A 73 29.67 19.27 4.46
N GLN A 74 29.92 18.68 3.30
CA GLN A 74 29.92 19.43 2.06
C GLN A 74 28.63 20.24 2.07
N VAL A 75 28.78 21.53 2.30
CA VAL A 75 27.73 22.51 2.18
C VAL A 75 27.42 22.55 0.69
N ALA A 76 26.46 21.74 0.27
CA ALA A 76 25.63 22.10 -0.86
C ALA A 76 25.13 23.52 -0.55
N ALA A 77 25.53 24.45 -1.42
CA ALA A 77 25.37 25.89 -1.33
C ALA A 77 24.08 26.36 -0.62
N PRO A 78 24.11 27.50 0.08
CA PRO A 78 22.93 28.06 0.74
C PRO A 78 21.80 28.19 -0.27
N ARG A 79 20.83 27.27 -0.19
CA ARG A 79 19.55 27.46 -0.84
C ARG A 79 18.91 28.63 -0.10
N ARG A 80 19.09 29.80 -0.71
CA ARG A 80 18.28 31.01 -0.58
C ARG A 80 16.90 30.62 -0.03
N PRO A 81 16.40 31.24 1.06
CA PRO A 81 15.00 31.08 1.40
C PRO A 81 14.22 31.37 0.12
N PRO A 82 13.38 30.45 -0.39
CA PRO A 82 12.59 30.75 -1.56
C PRO A 82 11.84 32.03 -1.22
N ALA A 83 12.04 33.04 -2.08
CA ALA A 83 11.26 34.25 -2.04
C ALA A 83 9.79 33.84 -1.87
N VAL A 84 9.07 34.57 -1.03
CA VAL A 84 7.62 34.57 -0.99
C VAL A 84 7.17 34.94 -2.40
N VAL A 85 7.01 33.94 -3.26
CA VAL A 85 6.34 34.08 -4.55
C VAL A 85 4.87 34.15 -4.18
N GLU A 86 4.28 35.32 -4.38
CA GLU A 86 2.83 35.52 -4.37
C GLU A 86 2.15 34.31 -5.05
N PRO A 87 1.06 33.78 -4.48
CA PRO A 87 0.34 32.68 -5.09
C PRO A 87 -0.09 33.12 -6.51
N PRO A 88 0.45 32.52 -7.58
CA PRO A 88 -0.02 32.84 -8.92
C PRO A 88 -1.51 32.43 -8.96
N ALA A 89 -2.33 33.33 -9.49
CA ALA A 89 -3.74 33.11 -9.77
C ALA A 89 -3.96 31.67 -10.21
N ARG A 90 -4.93 30.99 -9.57
CA ARG A 90 -5.34 29.60 -9.80
C ARG A 90 -5.28 29.26 -11.29
N ARG A 91 -4.15 28.69 -11.73
CA ARG A 91 -4.10 28.04 -13.03
C ARG A 91 -4.93 26.77 -12.90
N PRO A 92 -5.83 26.49 -13.86
CA PRO A 92 -6.51 25.21 -13.89
C PRO A 92 -5.46 24.08 -13.82
N PRO A 93 -5.79 22.96 -13.16
CA PRO A 93 -4.84 21.87 -12.96
C PRO A 93 -4.21 21.51 -14.30
N PRO A 94 -2.87 21.37 -14.37
CA PRO A 94 -2.25 20.87 -15.58
C PRO A 94 -2.86 19.50 -15.85
N ASP A 95 -3.43 19.38 -17.04
CA ASP A 95 -3.91 18.13 -17.58
C ASP A 95 -2.75 17.14 -17.47
N MET A 96 -2.89 16.12 -16.62
CA MET A 96 -1.93 15.01 -16.51
C MET A 96 -2.13 14.08 -17.70
N GLY A 97 -2.14 14.66 -18.90
CA GLY A 97 -2.03 13.97 -20.16
C GLY A 97 -0.63 13.41 -20.26
N ASN A 98 -0.53 12.09 -20.25
CA ASN A 98 0.35 11.21 -21.05
C ASN A 98 1.61 11.77 -21.79
N ASP A 99 2.32 12.78 -21.31
CA ASP A 99 3.53 13.32 -21.94
C ASP A 99 4.79 12.66 -21.40
N LEU A 100 4.88 11.34 -21.57
CA LEU A 100 6.12 10.55 -21.43
C LEU A 100 6.64 9.94 -22.75
N PRO A 101 6.57 10.61 -23.92
CA PRO A 101 7.41 10.22 -25.05
C PRO A 101 8.64 11.11 -25.29
N ASP A 102 8.78 12.27 -24.63
CA ASP A 102 9.72 13.32 -25.10
C ASP A 102 11.07 13.40 -24.36
N ASP A 103 11.26 12.67 -23.25
CA ASP A 103 12.54 12.64 -22.52
C ASP A 103 13.58 11.68 -23.16
N LEU A 104 13.24 11.11 -24.33
CA LEU A 104 14.10 10.19 -25.10
C LEU A 104 14.69 10.85 -26.36
N ALA A 105 14.28 12.08 -26.70
CA ALA A 105 14.59 12.72 -27.98
C ALA A 105 16.03 13.26 -28.11
N GLY A 106 16.83 13.21 -27.04
CA GLY A 106 18.22 13.71 -27.02
C GLY A 106 19.29 12.66 -26.73
N LEU A 107 18.92 11.38 -26.58
CA LEU A 107 19.89 10.33 -26.26
C LEU A 107 20.58 9.80 -27.52
N PRO A 108 21.90 9.52 -27.47
CA PRO A 108 22.60 8.92 -28.60
C PRO A 108 21.95 7.58 -28.99
N PRO A 109 21.91 7.25 -30.29
CA PRO A 109 21.22 6.06 -30.79
C PRO A 109 21.79 4.76 -30.22
N GLU A 110 23.05 4.75 -29.80
CA GLU A 110 23.69 3.63 -29.10
C GLU A 110 23.03 3.35 -27.75
N LEU A 111 22.74 4.39 -26.96
CA LEU A 111 22.05 4.25 -25.66
C LEU A 111 20.57 3.92 -25.82
N LEU A 112 19.90 4.46 -26.85
CA LEU A 112 18.51 4.08 -27.15
C LEU A 112 18.40 2.59 -27.52
N LYS A 113 19.40 2.07 -28.24
CA LYS A 113 19.47 0.65 -28.59
C LYS A 113 19.66 -0.22 -27.33
N GLU A 114 20.62 0.12 -26.46
CA GLU A 114 20.83 -0.61 -25.20
C GLU A 114 19.64 -0.52 -24.23
N LEU A 115 19.04 0.67 -24.08
CA LEU A 115 17.86 0.86 -23.23
C LEU A 115 16.65 0.10 -23.76
N SER A 116 16.44 0.12 -25.09
CA SER A 116 15.33 -0.60 -25.70
C SER A 116 15.51 -2.12 -25.70
N GLU A 117 16.75 -2.61 -25.78
CA GLU A 117 17.08 -4.04 -25.69
C GLU A 117 16.94 -4.55 -24.24
N ASN A 118 17.38 -3.79 -23.24
CA ASN A 118 17.22 -4.15 -21.82
C ASN A 118 15.77 -4.12 -21.35
N ILE A 119 14.91 -3.27 -21.94
CA ILE A 119 13.48 -3.20 -21.59
C ILE A 119 12.65 -4.28 -22.29
N LYS A 120 13.08 -4.76 -23.46
CA LYS A 120 12.31 -5.74 -24.27
C LYS A 120 12.76 -7.19 -24.08
N GLY A 121 13.99 -7.45 -23.63
CA GLY A 121 14.55 -8.80 -23.58
C GLY A 121 14.24 -9.59 -22.31
N GLU A 122 14.22 -8.94 -21.15
CA GLU A 122 14.06 -9.68 -19.88
C GLU A 122 12.59 -9.85 -19.52
N THR A 123 12.03 -10.97 -19.98
CA THR A 123 10.72 -11.45 -19.53
C THR A 123 10.70 -11.53 -18.01
N ASP A 124 9.83 -10.73 -17.39
CA ASP A 124 9.69 -10.62 -15.94
C ASP A 124 9.59 -12.03 -15.31
N PRO A 125 10.37 -12.34 -14.25
CA PRO A 125 10.32 -13.61 -13.53
C PRO A 125 8.89 -14.11 -13.23
N LEU A 126 7.97 -13.18 -12.96
CA LEU A 126 6.56 -13.49 -12.70
C LEU A 126 5.87 -14.14 -13.90
N ILE A 127 6.13 -13.67 -15.11
CA ILE A 127 5.55 -14.23 -16.35
C ILE A 127 6.09 -15.63 -16.57
N LYS A 128 7.40 -15.84 -16.38
CA LYS A 128 8.04 -17.15 -16.49
C LYS A 128 7.44 -18.17 -15.50
N ILE A 129 7.14 -17.73 -14.28
CA ILE A 129 6.51 -18.58 -13.26
C ILE A 129 5.09 -18.97 -13.66
N ILE A 130 4.26 -18.02 -14.11
CA ILE A 130 2.87 -18.31 -14.52
C ILE A 130 2.86 -19.24 -15.74
N ASN A 131 3.73 -19.01 -16.72
CA ASN A 131 3.87 -19.88 -17.89
C ASN A 131 4.31 -21.30 -17.50
N ALA A 132 5.26 -21.43 -16.56
CA ALA A 132 5.74 -22.73 -16.09
C ALA A 132 4.66 -23.56 -15.38
N ARG A 133 3.59 -22.94 -14.86
CA ARG A 133 2.44 -23.63 -14.24
C ARG A 133 1.31 -23.98 -15.21
N GLY A 134 1.50 -23.75 -16.51
CA GLY A 134 0.44 -23.96 -17.50
C GLY A 134 -0.43 -22.72 -17.72
N GLY A 135 0.12 -21.53 -17.48
CA GLY A 135 -0.48 -20.26 -17.88
C GLY A 135 -1.49 -19.67 -16.90
N THR A 136 -1.82 -20.36 -15.80
CA THR A 136 -2.65 -19.83 -14.72
C THR A 136 -2.02 -20.12 -13.37
N ALA A 137 -2.02 -19.13 -12.46
CA ALA A 137 -1.48 -19.31 -11.12
C ALA A 137 -2.14 -18.37 -10.10
N THR A 138 -2.24 -18.83 -8.86
CA THR A 138 -2.67 -17.99 -7.74
C THR A 138 -1.51 -17.14 -7.21
N LEU A 139 -1.82 -16.02 -6.56
CA LEU A 139 -0.82 -15.12 -5.99
C LEU A 139 0.13 -15.82 -4.99
N ASP A 140 -0.41 -16.74 -4.19
CA ASP A 140 0.36 -17.44 -3.17
C ASP A 140 1.31 -18.48 -3.81
N GLU A 141 0.87 -19.14 -4.87
CA GLU A 141 1.73 -20.02 -5.68
C GLU A 141 2.85 -19.26 -6.37
N ILE A 142 2.55 -18.07 -6.92
CA ILE A 142 3.54 -17.19 -7.54
C ILE A 142 4.61 -16.80 -6.50
N LEU A 143 4.21 -16.44 -5.28
CA LEU A 143 5.14 -16.11 -4.20
C LEU A 143 6.06 -17.29 -3.84
N ILE A 144 5.49 -18.50 -3.71
CA ILE A 144 6.25 -19.71 -3.38
C ILE A 144 7.25 -20.03 -4.49
N ASP A 145 6.83 -19.98 -5.75
CA ASP A 145 7.70 -20.29 -6.89
C ASP A 145 8.79 -19.24 -7.10
N LEU A 146 8.48 -17.98 -6.81
CA LEU A 146 9.44 -16.88 -6.89
C LEU A 146 10.55 -17.07 -5.85
N TYR A 147 10.20 -17.49 -4.64
CA TYR A 147 11.19 -17.87 -3.63
C TYR A 147 11.97 -19.13 -4.04
N ARG A 148 11.30 -20.18 -4.52
CA ARG A 148 11.98 -21.45 -4.89
C ARG A 148 12.95 -21.33 -6.06
N LYS A 149 12.62 -20.51 -7.07
CA LYS A 149 13.42 -20.37 -8.29
C LYS A 149 14.45 -19.25 -8.23
N TYR A 150 14.10 -18.13 -7.62
CA TYR A 150 14.92 -16.91 -7.64
C TYR A 150 15.44 -16.51 -6.26
N ASN A 151 15.03 -17.21 -5.19
CA ASN A 151 15.38 -16.90 -3.80
C ASN A 151 15.02 -15.46 -3.37
N GLU A 152 14.02 -14.86 -4.03
CA GLU A 152 13.56 -13.51 -3.75
C GLU A 152 12.37 -13.56 -2.78
N ILE A 153 12.45 -12.83 -1.67
CA ILE A 153 11.38 -12.73 -0.67
C ILE A 153 10.64 -11.39 -0.87
N GLY A 154 9.56 -11.42 -1.65
CA GLY A 154 8.69 -10.26 -1.87
C GLY A 154 7.50 -10.23 -0.90
N LYS A 155 7.18 -9.04 -0.35
CA LYS A 155 5.90 -8.85 0.35
C LYS A 155 4.74 -8.99 -0.64
N ARG A 156 3.62 -9.60 -0.20
CA ARG A 156 2.40 -9.81 -1.03
C ARG A 156 1.94 -8.56 -1.78
N ASN A 157 1.93 -7.39 -1.11
CA ASN A 157 1.50 -6.13 -1.73
C ASN A 157 2.42 -5.67 -2.86
N ILE A 158 3.74 -5.91 -2.73
CA ILE A 158 4.72 -5.51 -3.75
C ILE A 158 4.51 -6.35 -5.01
N ILE A 159 4.37 -7.67 -4.85
CA ILE A 159 4.12 -8.59 -5.96
C ILE A 159 2.76 -8.32 -6.61
N SER A 160 1.71 -8.06 -5.82
CA SER A 160 0.39 -7.69 -6.35
C SER A 160 0.45 -6.40 -7.19
N ASN A 161 1.18 -5.38 -6.73
CA ASN A 161 1.35 -4.14 -7.50
C ASN A 161 2.15 -4.37 -8.79
N ARG A 162 3.14 -5.27 -8.75
CA ARG A 162 3.93 -5.66 -9.92
C ARG A 162 3.07 -6.39 -10.95
N LEU A 163 2.27 -7.36 -10.52
CA LEU A 163 1.28 -8.06 -11.37
C LEU A 163 0.27 -7.08 -11.98
N TYR A 164 -0.23 -6.11 -11.21
CA TYR A 164 -1.13 -5.07 -11.75
C TYR A 164 -0.47 -4.24 -12.87
N ARG A 165 0.82 -3.89 -12.72
CA ARG A 165 1.56 -3.18 -13.78
C ARG A 165 1.78 -4.05 -15.02
N LEU A 166 2.04 -5.34 -14.85
CA LEU A 166 2.13 -6.30 -15.96
C LEU A 166 0.78 -6.48 -16.65
N ALA A 167 -0.33 -6.43 -15.91
CA ALA A 167 -1.67 -6.47 -16.46
C ALA A 167 -2.00 -5.24 -17.28
N LYS A 168 -1.64 -4.05 -16.78
CA LYS A 168 -1.79 -2.80 -17.54
C LYS A 168 -0.99 -2.80 -18.85
N ARG A 169 0.11 -3.56 -18.92
CA ARG A 169 0.92 -3.76 -20.13
C ARG A 169 0.40 -4.86 -21.07
N GLY A 170 -0.62 -5.62 -20.66
CA GLY A 170 -1.19 -6.71 -21.46
C GLY A 170 -0.42 -8.03 -21.39
N HIS A 171 0.49 -8.21 -20.43
CA HIS A 171 1.26 -9.47 -20.30
C HIS A 171 0.58 -10.51 -19.39
N VAL A 172 -0.22 -10.07 -18.42
CA VAL A 172 -0.88 -10.94 -17.43
C VAL A 172 -2.28 -10.41 -17.16
N SER A 173 -3.32 -11.19 -17.33
CA SER A 173 -4.69 -10.78 -16.98
C SER A 173 -5.11 -11.37 -15.64
N ALA A 174 -5.85 -10.61 -14.85
CA ALA A 174 -6.53 -11.15 -13.67
C ALA A 174 -7.84 -11.82 -14.11
N LEU A 175 -8.12 -13.03 -13.63
CA LEU A 175 -9.33 -13.75 -14.02
C LEU A 175 -10.56 -13.15 -13.32
N SER A 176 -11.58 -12.74 -14.09
CA SER A 176 -12.83 -12.20 -13.54
C SER A 176 -13.53 -13.23 -12.65
N GLY A 177 -13.93 -12.84 -11.45
CA GLY A 177 -14.67 -13.70 -10.51
C GLY A 177 -13.81 -14.46 -9.49
N LYS A 178 -12.46 -14.42 -9.61
CA LYS A 178 -11.57 -15.04 -8.60
C LYS A 178 -10.47 -14.07 -8.19
N LYS A 179 -10.49 -13.64 -6.92
CA LYS A 179 -9.47 -12.74 -6.37
C LYS A 179 -8.12 -13.46 -6.28
N GLY A 180 -7.09 -12.87 -6.87
CA GLY A 180 -5.72 -13.35 -6.76
C GLY A 180 -5.36 -14.50 -7.70
N LEU A 181 -6.16 -14.74 -8.75
CA LEU A 181 -5.84 -15.68 -9.82
C LEU A 181 -5.43 -14.89 -11.08
N TYR A 182 -4.27 -15.25 -11.62
CA TYR A 182 -3.64 -14.55 -12.75
C TYR A 182 -3.38 -15.53 -13.89
N THR A 183 -3.54 -15.05 -15.11
CA THR A 183 -3.34 -15.83 -16.34
C THR A 183 -2.48 -15.08 -17.34
N THR A 184 -1.62 -15.80 -18.05
CA THR A 184 -0.85 -15.27 -19.19
C THR A 184 -1.48 -15.64 -20.53
N ALA A 185 -2.47 -16.54 -20.54
CA ALA A 185 -3.30 -16.72 -21.72
C ALA A 185 -4.01 -15.39 -22.00
N GLN A 186 -3.90 -14.88 -23.23
CA GLN A 186 -4.67 -13.71 -23.66
C GLN A 186 -6.15 -14.01 -23.45
N VAL A 187 -6.69 -13.51 -22.34
CA VAL A 187 -8.13 -13.45 -22.15
C VAL A 187 -8.57 -12.34 -23.09
N VAL A 188 -9.07 -12.72 -24.26
CA VAL A 188 -9.89 -11.81 -25.08
C VAL A 188 -10.97 -11.30 -24.13
N ASP A 189 -10.98 -9.99 -23.91
CA ASP A 189 -11.84 -9.37 -22.92
C ASP A 189 -13.29 -9.87 -23.09
N PRO A 190 -13.92 -10.48 -22.06
CA PRO A 190 -15.32 -10.88 -22.16
C PRO A 190 -16.26 -9.67 -22.31
N ALA A 191 -15.76 -8.45 -22.08
CA ALA A 191 -16.49 -7.20 -22.30
C ALA A 191 -16.61 -6.82 -23.79
N GLN A 192 -15.96 -7.52 -24.73
CA GLN A 192 -16.15 -7.31 -26.17
C GLN A 192 -16.90 -8.45 -26.88
N ILE A 193 -17.45 -9.43 -26.17
CA ILE A 193 -18.25 -10.55 -26.74
C ILE A 193 -19.77 -10.24 -26.70
N THR A 194 -20.14 -8.97 -26.67
CA THR A 194 -21.52 -8.53 -26.89
C THR A 194 -21.53 -7.51 -28.02
N ASN A 195 -21.39 -8.00 -29.26
CA ASN A 195 -22.07 -7.51 -30.45
C ASN A 195 -21.68 -8.39 -31.65
N GLU A 196 -22.69 -8.89 -32.34
CA GLU A 196 -22.63 -9.59 -33.64
C GLU A 196 -22.18 -11.05 -33.64
N THR A 197 -23.03 -11.94 -33.12
CA THR A 197 -23.36 -13.14 -33.90
C THR A 197 -24.82 -13.48 -33.65
N SER A 198 -25.65 -13.01 -34.58
CA SER A 198 -27.05 -13.40 -34.71
C SER A 198 -27.09 -14.87 -35.14
N PRO A 199 -27.69 -15.80 -34.38
CA PRO A 199 -28.06 -17.09 -34.91
C PRO A 199 -29.47 -16.96 -35.51
N GLU A 200 -29.54 -17.11 -36.83
CA GLU A 200 -30.77 -17.33 -37.55
C GLU A 200 -31.61 -18.43 -36.88
N GLU A 201 -32.91 -18.16 -36.82
CA GLU A 201 -33.97 -19.10 -36.51
C GLU A 201 -33.78 -20.39 -37.31
N ASN A 202 -33.79 -21.53 -36.62
CA ASN A 202 -34.37 -22.71 -37.21
C ASN A 202 -35.29 -23.43 -36.23
N ASP A 203 -36.45 -23.67 -36.80
CA ASP A 203 -37.73 -24.13 -36.28
C ASP A 203 -37.77 -25.64 -36.03
N LYS A 204 -38.74 -26.05 -35.20
CA LYS A 204 -39.30 -27.40 -34.97
C LYS A 204 -38.51 -28.46 -34.20
N GLY A 205 -39.18 -28.99 -33.17
CA GLY A 205 -38.96 -30.38 -32.73
C GLY A 205 -39.39 -30.72 -31.31
N SER A 206 -40.70 -30.79 -31.07
CA SER A 206 -41.36 -31.34 -29.88
C SER A 206 -41.03 -32.82 -29.58
N ASN A 207 -40.93 -33.18 -28.29
CA ASN A 207 -41.52 -34.34 -27.58
C ASN A 207 -40.69 -34.63 -26.31
N ALA A 208 -41.23 -34.42 -25.11
CA ALA A 208 -42.14 -35.30 -24.36
C ALA A 208 -41.37 -36.26 -23.43
N GLU A 209 -41.51 -35.97 -22.13
CA GLU A 209 -41.86 -36.92 -21.07
C GLU A 209 -40.80 -37.89 -20.50
N THR A 210 -41.07 -38.28 -19.25
CA THR A 210 -40.62 -39.51 -18.58
C THR A 210 -39.45 -39.43 -17.58
N SER A 211 -39.81 -38.94 -16.38
CA SER A 211 -39.69 -39.59 -15.06
C SER A 211 -38.32 -39.89 -14.38
N GLU A 212 -38.19 -39.34 -13.17
CA GLU A 212 -37.63 -39.93 -11.94
C GLU A 212 -37.88 -41.46 -11.81
N PRO A 213 -37.09 -42.26 -11.05
CA PRO A 213 -36.79 -42.03 -9.63
C PRO A 213 -35.47 -42.66 -9.08
N SER A 214 -35.38 -42.66 -7.74
CA SER A 214 -34.62 -43.60 -6.88
C SER A 214 -33.37 -42.98 -6.24
N SER A 215 -33.44 -42.52 -4.99
CA SER A 215 -33.41 -43.29 -3.74
C SER A 215 -32.03 -43.88 -3.41
N GLY A 216 -31.44 -43.39 -2.31
CA GLY A 216 -30.18 -43.84 -1.76
C GLY A 216 -29.95 -43.22 -0.38
N LYS A 217 -30.66 -43.73 0.62
CA LYS A 217 -30.40 -43.53 2.06
C LYS A 217 -29.20 -44.40 2.47
N SER A 218 -28.32 -43.86 3.30
CA SER A 218 -27.87 -44.41 4.60
C SER A 218 -26.83 -43.44 5.22
N GLU A 219 -27.04 -42.91 6.43
CA GLU A 219 -26.64 -43.51 7.73
C GLU A 219 -25.10 -43.44 7.91
N THR A 220 -24.42 -43.05 8.99
CA THR A 220 -24.68 -42.50 10.32
C THR A 220 -23.30 -42.13 10.88
N THR A 221 -23.16 -41.04 11.65
CA THR A 221 -22.50 -41.03 12.98
C THR A 221 -22.37 -39.60 13.56
N PRO A 222 -22.74 -39.39 14.83
CA PRO A 222 -22.50 -38.16 15.57
C PRO A 222 -21.18 -38.26 16.35
N SER A 223 -20.33 -37.24 16.34
CA SER A 223 -19.22 -37.18 17.29
C SER A 223 -18.71 -35.78 17.58
N SER A 224 -18.61 -35.52 18.89
CA SER A 224 -17.72 -34.56 19.55
C SER A 224 -18.20 -33.11 19.67
N SER A 225 -19.13 -32.97 20.60
CA SER A 225 -19.11 -31.98 21.68
C SER A 225 -17.72 -31.47 22.07
N LYS A 226 -17.49 -30.17 21.95
CA LYS A 226 -16.66 -29.40 22.88
C LYS A 226 -17.35 -28.08 23.24
N SER A 227 -17.87 -28.07 24.46
CA SER A 227 -18.11 -26.88 25.26
C SER A 227 -16.90 -25.95 25.18
N SER A 228 -17.12 -24.68 24.86
CA SER A 228 -16.31 -23.62 25.45
C SER A 228 -17.23 -22.48 25.89
N VAL A 229 -17.37 -22.44 27.20
CA VAL A 229 -17.92 -21.37 28.00
C VAL A 229 -17.06 -20.13 27.75
N VAL A 230 -17.62 -19.05 27.20
CA VAL A 230 -17.02 -17.72 27.37
C VAL A 230 -18.12 -16.69 27.64
N ARG A 231 -18.31 -16.49 28.94
CA ARG A 231 -18.44 -15.18 29.62
C ARG A 231 -19.29 -14.10 28.94
N ARG A 232 -20.53 -13.97 29.44
CA ARG A 232 -21.29 -12.72 29.48
C ARG A 232 -20.52 -11.70 30.33
N GLU A 233 -19.87 -10.73 29.69
CA GLU A 233 -19.47 -9.48 30.34
C GLU A 233 -20.67 -8.53 30.30
N LEU A 234 -21.15 -8.19 31.50
CA LEU A 234 -22.16 -7.17 31.76
C LEU A 234 -21.57 -5.82 31.38
N PHE A 235 -21.96 -5.26 30.23
CA PHE A 235 -21.71 -3.85 29.96
C PHE A 235 -22.61 -3.02 30.88
N ALA A 236 -22.00 -2.53 31.96
CA ALA A 236 -22.56 -1.48 32.79
C ALA A 236 -22.80 -0.23 31.93
N SER A 237 -24.08 0.07 31.74
CA SER A 237 -24.58 1.29 31.14
C SER A 237 -24.07 2.49 31.95
N THR A 238 -23.02 3.14 31.45
CA THR A 238 -22.49 4.37 32.06
C THR A 238 -23.33 5.53 31.54
N ALA A 239 -24.21 6.04 32.41
CA ALA A 239 -25.03 7.21 32.15
C ALA A 239 -24.16 8.43 31.86
N ILE A 240 -24.38 9.05 30.69
CA ILE A 240 -23.76 10.30 30.27
C ILE A 240 -24.48 11.45 31.02
N PRO A 241 -23.80 12.26 31.86
CA PRO A 241 -24.43 13.42 32.48
C PRO A 241 -24.66 14.54 31.46
N PRO A 242 -25.76 15.31 31.57
CA PRO A 242 -26.04 16.41 30.66
C PRO A 242 -25.06 17.57 30.86
N TYR A 243 -24.47 18.05 29.75
CA TYR A 243 -23.65 19.25 29.70
C TYR A 243 -24.45 20.47 30.16
N ARG A 244 -23.94 21.15 31.20
CA ARG A 244 -24.44 22.44 31.69
C ARG A 244 -23.65 23.55 30.99
N ASN A 245 -24.28 24.27 30.06
CA ASN A 245 -23.70 25.46 29.44
C ASN A 245 -23.59 26.60 30.47
N PRO A 246 -22.41 27.23 30.66
CA PRO A 246 -22.32 28.53 31.31
C PRO A 246 -22.77 29.63 30.35
N ARG A 247 -23.57 30.57 30.89
CA ARG A 247 -23.89 31.86 30.26
C ARG A 247 -22.75 32.83 30.44
#